data_AF-A0A5N9GS97-F1
#
_entry.id   AF-A0A5N9GS97-F1
#
_cell.length_a   1.000
_cell.length_b   1.000
_cell.length_c   1.000
_cell.angle_alpha   90.00
_cell.angle_beta   90.00
_cell.angle_gamma   90.00
#
_symmetry.space_group_name_H-M   'P 1'
#
loop_
_entity.id
_entity.type
_entity.pdbx_description
1 polymer ?
#
loop_
_entity_poly.entity_id
_entity_poly.type
_entity_poly.pdbx_seq_one_letter_code
_entity_poly.pdbx_strand_id
1 'polypeptide(L)' 'MSQGKITVSFEIESEQADWINEQVEQFGLPDESKAMRILLDYALEESDTELIFSGDNTRCRYCG' A
#
# COMPACT_ATOMS: atom_id res chain seq x y z
N MET A 1 -23.06 -0.19 5.56
CA MET A 1 -23.08 1.00 4.69
C MET A 1 -21.78 1.01 3.92
N SER A 2 -21.78 0.70 2.62
CA SER A 2 -20.54 0.78 1.83
C SER A 2 -20.16 2.25 1.69
N GLN A 3 -19.14 2.69 2.42
CA GLN A 3 -18.42 3.90 2.01
C GLN A 3 -17.93 3.63 0.57
N GLY A 4 -18.30 4.51 -0.37
CA GLY A 4 -18.07 4.27 -1.79
C GLY A 4 -16.59 4.12 -2.10
N LYS A 5 -16.22 3.08 -2.86
CA LYS A 5 -14.87 2.99 -3.42
C LYS A 5 -14.71 4.09 -4.46
N ILE A 6 -13.63 4.85 -4.38
CA ILE A 6 -13.23 5.83 -5.39
C ILE A 6 -11.98 5.33 -6.12
N THR A 7 -11.84 5.74 -7.38
CA THR A 7 -10.65 5.45 -8.18
C THR A 7 -9.70 6.64 -8.13
N VAL A 8 -8.45 6.38 -7.83
CA VAL A 8 -7.36 7.36 -7.77
C VAL A 8 -6.14 6.76 -8.48
N SER A 9 -5.25 7.62 -8.98
CA SER A 9 -4.00 7.20 -9.62
C SER A 9 -2.82 7.66 -8.77
N PHE A 10 -1.87 6.76 -8.56
CA PHE A 10 -0.63 7.02 -7.83
C PHE A 10 0.56 6.62 -8.69
N GLU A 11 1.66 7.34 -8.51
CA GLU A 11 2.98 6.91 -9.00
C GLU A 11 3.68 6.20 -7.84
N ILE A 12 4.18 5.00 -8.11
CA ILE A 12 4.91 4.16 -7.17
C ILE A 12 6.15 3.58 -7.88
N GLU A 13 7.12 3.14 -7.10
CA GLU A 13 8.32 2.51 -7.65
C GLU A 13 7.98 1.14 -8.27
N SER A 14 8.73 0.72 -9.29
CA SER A 14 8.46 -0.56 -9.97
C SER A 14 8.52 -1.75 -9.02
N GLU A 15 9.49 -1.77 -8.09
CA GLU A 15 9.60 -2.81 -7.07
C GLU A 15 8.37 -2.87 -6.15
N GLN A 16 7.72 -1.72 -5.88
CA GLN A 16 6.50 -1.68 -5.08
C GLN A 16 5.34 -2.29 -5.86
N ALA A 17 5.22 -2.00 -7.15
CA ALA A 17 4.21 -2.58 -8.02
C ALA A 17 4.39 -4.10 -8.15
N ASP A 18 5.63 -4.56 -8.35
CA ASP A 18 5.96 -5.99 -8.44
C ASP A 18 5.59 -6.71 -7.14
N TRP A 19 5.97 -6.14 -5.98
CA TRP A 19 5.63 -6.71 -4.69
C TRP A 19 4.12 -6.77 -4.45
N ILE A 20 3.35 -5.76 -4.86
CA ILE A 20 1.88 -5.77 -4.78
C ILE A 20 1.31 -6.92 -5.61
N ASN A 21 1.81 -7.12 -6.83
CA ASN A 21 1.38 -8.22 -7.71
C ASN A 21 1.68 -9.59 -7.09
N GLU A 22 2.84 -9.77 -6.47
CA GLU A 22 3.17 -10.99 -5.74
C GLU A 22 2.15 -11.26 -4.61
N GLN A 23 1.70 -10.23 -3.89
CA GLN A 23 0.68 -10.40 -2.85
C GLN A 23 -0.69 -10.76 -3.44
N VAL A 24 -1.03 -10.22 -4.61
CA VAL A 24 -2.27 -10.59 -5.32
C VAL A 24 -2.27 -12.08 -5.65
N GLU A 25 -1.19 -12.60 -6.20
CA GLU A 25 -1.05 -14.02 -6.53
C GLU A 25 -1.01 -14.90 -5.28
N GLN A 26 -0.15 -14.55 -4.31
CA GLN A 26 0.07 -15.34 -3.09
C GLN A 26 -1.21 -15.52 -2.26
N PHE A 27 -2.04 -14.48 -2.17
CA PHE A 27 -3.25 -14.48 -1.36
C PHE A 27 -4.54 -14.66 -2.18
N GLY A 28 -4.44 -14.87 -3.50
CA GLY A 28 -5.60 -15.04 -4.37
C GLY A 28 -6.53 -13.84 -4.38
N LEU A 29 -5.97 -12.63 -4.39
CA LEU A 29 -6.74 -11.39 -4.41
C LEU A 29 -7.31 -11.13 -5.82
N PRO A 30 -8.44 -10.44 -5.94
CA PRO A 30 -9.05 -10.17 -7.25
C PRO A 30 -8.25 -9.19 -8.11
N ASP A 31 -7.56 -8.23 -7.48
CA ASP A 31 -6.81 -7.16 -8.14
C ASP A 31 -5.85 -6.47 -7.15
N GLU A 32 -4.91 -5.70 -7.70
CA GLU A 32 -3.96 -4.84 -6.99
C GLU A 32 -4.71 -3.81 -6.13
N SER A 33 -5.88 -3.37 -6.58
CA SER A 33 -6.73 -2.46 -5.80
C SER A 33 -7.19 -3.08 -4.48
N LYS A 34 -7.37 -4.41 -4.39
CA LYS A 34 -7.69 -5.11 -3.14
C LYS A 34 -6.45 -5.24 -2.26
N ALA A 35 -5.28 -5.53 -2.82
CA ALA A 35 -4.03 -5.51 -2.08
C ALA A 35 -3.78 -4.14 -1.44
N MET A 36 -3.91 -3.06 -2.23
CA MET A 36 -3.75 -1.68 -1.75
C MET A 36 -4.72 -1.33 -0.64
N ARG A 37 -6.00 -1.72 -0.74
CA ARG A 37 -6.96 -1.48 0.36
C ARG A 37 -6.56 -2.20 1.63
N ILE A 38 -6.07 -3.44 1.56
CA ILE A 38 -5.59 -4.17 2.76
C ILE A 38 -4.43 -3.42 3.43
N LEU A 39 -3.47 -2.92 2.64
CA LEU A 39 -2.34 -2.14 3.18
C LEU A 39 -2.81 -0.84 3.84
N LEU A 40 -3.74 -0.12 3.20
CA LEU A 40 -4.30 1.12 3.72
C LEU A 40 -5.14 0.87 4.97
N ASP A 41 -5.97 -0.18 4.99
CA ASP A 41 -6.78 -0.56 6.15
C ASP A 41 -5.87 -0.89 7.34
N TYR A 42 -4.80 -1.68 7.13
CA TYR A 42 -3.82 -1.97 8.18
C TYR A 42 -3.11 -0.71 8.69
N ALA A 43 -2.72 0.18 7.77
CA ALA A 43 -2.09 1.45 8.13
C ALA A 43 -3.02 2.38 8.93
N LEU A 44 -4.32 2.32 8.67
CA LEU A 44 -5.35 3.14 9.34
C LEU A 44 -5.77 2.58 10.70
N GLU A 45 -5.89 1.26 10.83
CA GLU A 45 -6.49 0.62 12.01
C GLU A 45 -5.44 0.12 13.02
N GLU A 46 -4.33 -0.43 12.54
CA GLU A 46 -3.41 -1.22 13.37
C GLU A 46 -2.02 -0.57 13.52
N SER A 47 -1.65 0.35 12.63
CA SER A 47 -0.31 0.96 12.64
C SER A 47 -0.27 2.34 13.28
N ASP A 48 0.85 2.66 13.91
CA ASP A 48 1.17 4.02 14.34
C ASP A 48 1.49 4.89 13.12
N THR A 49 0.70 5.95 12.93
CA THR A 49 0.88 6.92 11.84
C THR A 49 2.23 7.63 11.93
N GLU A 50 2.69 7.98 13.13
CA GLU A 50 4.00 8.63 13.31
C GLU A 50 5.14 7.70 12.90
N LEU A 51 4.98 6.40 13.14
CA LEU A 51 5.94 5.40 12.69
C LEU A 51 5.95 5.28 11.16
N ILE A 52 4.78 5.17 10.51
CA ILE A 52 4.67 5.04 9.05
C ILE A 52 5.38 6.19 8.34
N PHE A 53 5.12 7.43 8.79
CA PHE A 53 5.67 8.64 8.20
C PHE A 53 6.93 9.16 8.90
N SER A 54 7.56 8.33 9.74
CA SER A 54 8.83 8.68 10.39
C SER A 54 9.92 8.91 9.34
N GLY A 55 10.93 9.70 9.73
CA GLY A 55 12.07 9.99 8.86
C GLY A 55 12.73 8.71 8.34
N ASP A 56 12.92 7.70 9.18
CA ASP A 56 13.56 6.44 8.82
C ASP A 56 12.78 5.65 7.75
N ASN A 57 11.44 5.67 7.81
CA ASN A 57 10.58 4.98 6.85
C ASN A 57 10.26 5.82 5.59
N THR A 58 10.42 7.14 5.66
CA THR A 58 10.22 8.07 4.53
C THR A 58 11.46 8.17 3.64
N ARG A 59 12.60 7.61 4.05
CA ARG A 59 13.81 7.61 3.23
C ARG A 59 13.57 6.85 1.94
N CYS A 60 13.65 7.57 0.83
CA CYS A 60 13.66 6.95 -0.48
C CYS A 60 14.87 6.02 -0.57
N ARG A 61 14.61 4.76 -0.94
CA ARG A 61 15.65 3.72 -1.09
C ARG A 61 16.72 4.08 -2.12
N TYR A 62 16.45 5.07 -2.98
CA TYR A 62 17.32 5.46 -4.08
C TYR A 62 18.01 6.82 -3.92
N CYS A 63 17.48 7.77 -3.13
CA CYS A 63 18.07 9.11 -3.02
C CYS A 63 18.68 9.51 -1.67
N GLY A 64 18.56 8.67 -0.62
CA GLY A 64 19.38 8.75 0.61
C GLY A 64 19.05 9.87 1.60
#